data_AF-A0A368G4Y1-F1
#
_entry.id   AF-A0A368G4Y1-F1
#
_cell.length_a   1.000
_cell.length_b   1.000
_cell.length_c   1.000
_cell.angle_alpha   90.00
_cell.angle_beta   90.00
_cell.angle_gamma   90.00
#
_symmetry.space_group_name_H-M   'P 1'
#
loop_
_entity.id
_entity.type
_entity.pdbx_description
1 polymer ?
#
loop_
_entity_poly.entity_id
_entity_poly.type
_entity_poly.pdbx_seq_one_letter_code
_entity_poly.pdbx_strand_id
1 'polypeptide(L)'
;MSRADAGRLIHLSKKRERAKEDMEQQLKKLEEESSKRAAGISSKFTANYDAIEENLKSKTVGLVTLDEMREKQKDVVADREVTVARGEDSSALKSDAKRPGSSGQEKVAQKRVLSFAFEDEEEEEEQPVITKKRVGMDPTIDTSFLPDKEREAEIARRKEELAAEWRAQQEREKNEEITVAFAYWDGSSHRKNLKVKKGNTISQFLGWAIEVLKKEFTELKTSVPENLMFVKEDLIIPHFYT
;
A
#
# COMPACT_ATOMS: atom_id res chain seq x y z
N MET A 1 -29.11 43.41 -62.86
CA MET A 1 -28.21 42.24 -62.78
C MET A 1 -28.57 41.29 -63.91
N SER A 2 -27.59 40.85 -64.71
CA SER A 2 -27.83 40.01 -65.88
C SER A 2 -28.35 38.63 -65.47
N ARG A 3 -29.27 38.03 -66.26
CA ARG A 3 -29.76 36.66 -66.03
C ARG A 3 -28.63 35.62 -65.93
N ALA A 4 -27.47 35.91 -66.52
CA ALA A 4 -26.27 35.07 -66.44
C ALA A 4 -25.57 35.12 -65.06
N ASP A 5 -25.65 36.23 -64.33
CA ASP A 5 -25.07 36.36 -62.98
C ASP A 5 -25.89 35.61 -61.92
N ALA A 6 -27.22 35.52 -62.13
CA ALA A 6 -28.12 34.80 -61.24
C ALA A 6 -27.77 33.30 -61.15
N GLY A 7 -27.45 32.66 -62.27
CA GLY A 7 -27.07 31.23 -62.29
C GLY A 7 -25.74 30.94 -61.58
N ARG A 8 -24.75 31.83 -61.73
CA ARG A 8 -23.47 31.72 -61.01
C ARG A 8 -23.65 31.91 -59.51
N LEU A 9 -24.50 32.83 -59.09
CA LEU A 9 -24.81 33.08 -57.68
C LEU A 9 -25.48 31.85 -57.03
N ILE A 10 -26.40 31.18 -57.75
CA ILE A 10 -27.02 29.93 -57.29
C ILE A 10 -25.97 28.83 -57.12
N HIS A 11 -25.04 28.65 -58.07
CA HIS A 11 -24.03 27.61 -57.95
C HIS A 11 -23.04 27.87 -56.80
N LEU A 12 -22.64 29.12 -56.59
CA LEU A 12 -21.80 29.53 -55.46
C LEU A 12 -22.52 29.33 -54.12
N SER A 13 -23.82 29.63 -54.05
CA SER A 13 -24.63 29.38 -52.84
C SER A 13 -24.73 27.88 -52.53
N LYS A 14 -24.99 27.04 -53.53
CA LYS A 14 -25.04 25.58 -53.40
C LYS A 14 -23.70 24.97 -53.01
N LYS A 15 -22.58 25.55 -53.47
CA LYS A 15 -21.23 25.13 -53.07
C LYS A 15 -20.92 25.49 -51.62
N ARG A 16 -21.39 26.65 -51.14
CA ARG A 16 -21.26 27.07 -49.73
C ARG A 16 -22.13 26.23 -48.80
N GLU A 17 -23.34 25.89 -49.22
CA GLU A 17 -24.26 25.04 -48.48
C GLU A 17 -23.68 23.63 -48.27
N ARG A 18 -23.20 22.98 -49.34
CA ARG A 18 -22.53 21.66 -49.23
C ARG A 18 -21.29 21.70 -48.33
N ALA A 19 -20.45 22.73 -48.47
CA ALA A 19 -19.27 22.86 -47.63
C ALA A 19 -19.63 23.05 -46.14
N LYS A 20 -20.76 23.71 -45.85
CA LYS A 20 -21.26 23.88 -44.48
C LYS A 20 -21.83 22.56 -43.95
N GLU A 21 -22.59 21.82 -44.76
CA GLU A 21 -23.11 20.49 -44.41
C GLU A 21 -21.98 19.50 -44.11
N ASP A 22 -20.91 19.49 -44.91
CA ASP A 22 -19.75 18.62 -44.70
C ASP A 22 -19.02 18.96 -43.37
N MET A 23 -18.90 20.24 -43.04
CA MET A 23 -18.32 20.70 -41.77
C MET A 23 -19.19 20.30 -40.56
N GLU A 24 -20.51 20.47 -40.67
CA GLU A 24 -21.46 20.08 -39.61
C GLU A 24 -21.44 18.56 -39.39
N GLN A 25 -21.32 17.76 -40.45
CA GLN A 25 -21.15 16.31 -40.33
C GLN A 25 -19.82 15.91 -39.67
N GLN A 26 -18.73 16.60 -39.96
CA GLN A 26 -17.43 16.35 -39.32
C GLN A 26 -17.45 16.73 -37.83
N LEU A 27 -18.05 17.86 -37.48
CA LEU A 27 -18.25 18.28 -36.09
C LEU A 27 -19.09 17.26 -35.31
N LYS A 28 -20.21 16.80 -35.90
CA LYS A 28 -21.06 15.79 -35.27
C LYS A 28 -20.33 14.45 -35.08
N LYS A 29 -19.54 14.01 -36.06
CA LYS A 29 -18.70 12.81 -35.92
C LYS A 29 -17.66 12.95 -34.81
N LEU A 30 -17.00 14.11 -34.70
CA LEU A 30 -16.04 14.39 -33.64
C LEU A 30 -16.70 14.45 -32.25
N GLU A 31 -17.90 15.00 -32.14
CA GLU A 31 -18.68 15.02 -30.90
C GLU A 31 -19.13 13.62 -30.48
N GLU A 32 -19.58 12.79 -31.43
CA GLU A 32 -19.92 11.38 -31.18
C GLU A 32 -18.68 10.55 -30.77
N GLU A 33 -17.52 10.80 -31.37
CA GLU A 33 -16.27 10.15 -30.95
C GLU A 33 -15.79 10.63 -29.57
N SER A 34 -15.92 11.93 -29.30
CA SER A 34 -15.56 12.54 -28.01
C SER A 34 -16.45 12.01 -26.88
N SER A 35 -17.76 11.97 -27.08
CA SER A 35 -18.73 11.44 -26.12
C SER A 35 -18.55 9.93 -25.88
N LYS A 36 -18.26 9.14 -26.91
CA LYS A 36 -17.92 7.70 -26.76
C LYS A 36 -16.62 7.48 -25.98
N ARG A 37 -15.59 8.32 -26.18
CA ARG A 37 -14.35 8.25 -25.40
C ARG A 37 -14.59 8.65 -23.94
N ALA A 38 -15.38 9.69 -23.67
CA ALA A 38 -15.71 10.14 -22.32
C ALA A 38 -16.55 9.10 -21.55
N ALA A 39 -17.58 8.53 -22.19
CA ALA A 39 -18.41 7.47 -21.59
C ALA A 39 -17.63 6.17 -21.37
N GLY A 40 -16.69 5.84 -22.27
CA GLY A 40 -15.84 4.66 -22.17
C GLY A 40 -14.83 4.69 -21.02
N ILE A 41 -14.48 5.85 -20.48
CA ILE A 41 -13.51 5.95 -19.37
C ILE A 41 -14.21 5.62 -18.05
N SER A 42 -15.37 6.21 -17.76
CA SER A 42 -16.08 5.98 -16.49
C SER A 42 -16.50 4.52 -16.31
N SER A 43 -17.04 3.88 -17.37
CA SER A 43 -17.48 2.48 -17.33
C SER A 43 -16.33 1.47 -17.17
N LYS A 44 -15.10 1.81 -17.57
CA LYS A 44 -13.92 0.94 -17.39
C LYS A 44 -13.44 0.89 -15.95
N PHE A 45 -13.74 1.90 -15.14
CA PHE A 45 -13.35 1.92 -13.73
C PHE A 45 -14.40 1.30 -12.81
N THR A 46 -15.69 1.38 -13.17
CA THR A 46 -16.78 0.82 -12.35
C THR A 46 -16.81 -0.71 -12.37
N ALA A 47 -16.64 -1.34 -13.54
CA ALA A 47 -16.68 -2.80 -13.66
C ALA A 47 -15.53 -3.51 -12.93
N ASN A 48 -14.37 -2.86 -12.82
CA ASN A 48 -13.22 -3.39 -12.09
C ASN A 48 -13.36 -3.20 -10.57
N TYR A 49 -14.03 -2.13 -10.12
CA TYR A 49 -14.29 -1.89 -8.71
C TYR A 49 -15.27 -2.92 -8.13
N ASP A 50 -16.34 -3.23 -8.88
CA ASP A 50 -17.39 -4.18 -8.48
C ASP A 50 -16.84 -5.60 -8.27
N ALA A 51 -15.95 -6.07 -9.16
CA ALA A 51 -15.31 -7.39 -9.04
C ALA A 51 -14.36 -7.49 -7.83
N ILE A 52 -13.65 -6.41 -7.49
CA ILE A 52 -12.77 -6.35 -6.32
C ILE A 52 -13.61 -6.37 -5.04
N GLU A 53 -14.69 -5.58 -5.01
CA GLU A 53 -15.59 -5.49 -3.88
C GLU A 53 -16.30 -6.82 -3.60
N GLU A 54 -16.70 -7.56 -4.63
CA GLU A 54 -17.27 -8.91 -4.50
C GLU A 54 -16.26 -9.93 -3.92
N ASN A 55 -14.99 -9.88 -4.35
CA ASN A 55 -13.93 -10.74 -3.82
C ASN A 55 -13.63 -10.41 -2.34
N LEU A 56 -13.60 -9.12 -1.99
CA LEU A 56 -13.38 -8.69 -0.61
C LEU A 56 -14.56 -9.07 0.28
N LYS A 57 -15.80 -8.86 -0.18
CA LYS A 57 -17.04 -9.21 0.54
C LYS A 57 -17.12 -10.71 0.80
N SER A 58 -16.89 -11.54 -0.21
CA SER A 58 -16.94 -13.00 -0.06
C SER A 58 -15.87 -13.54 0.90
N LYS A 59 -14.65 -12.97 0.90
CA LYS A 59 -13.57 -13.33 1.83
C LYS A 59 -13.76 -12.81 3.25
N THR A 60 -14.65 -11.83 3.46
CA THR A 60 -14.89 -11.17 4.77
C THR A 60 -16.20 -11.59 5.43
N VAL A 61 -16.95 -12.53 4.87
CA VAL A 61 -18.13 -13.09 5.55
C VAL A 61 -17.70 -13.98 6.72
N GLY A 62 -17.99 -13.56 7.96
CA GLY A 62 -17.72 -14.32 9.19
C GLY A 62 -17.14 -13.46 10.31
N LEU A 63 -16.77 -14.09 11.43
CA LEU A 63 -16.02 -13.42 12.49
C LEU A 63 -14.55 -13.30 12.04
N VAL A 64 -14.13 -12.09 11.71
CA VAL A 64 -12.78 -11.79 11.20
C VAL A 64 -12.15 -10.72 12.10
N THR A 65 -10.89 -10.91 12.45
CA THR A 65 -10.13 -9.93 13.24
C THR A 65 -9.68 -8.75 12.39
N LEU A 66 -9.35 -7.61 13.01
CA LEU A 66 -8.92 -6.41 12.28
C LEU A 66 -7.65 -6.64 11.47
N ASP A 67 -6.76 -7.51 11.95
CA ASP A 67 -5.51 -7.83 11.27
C ASP A 67 -5.75 -8.69 10.03
N GLU A 68 -6.62 -9.71 10.13
CA GLU A 68 -7.02 -10.54 8.98
C GLU A 68 -7.74 -9.73 7.89
N MET A 69 -8.51 -8.68 8.26
CA MET A 69 -9.14 -7.80 7.28
C MET A 69 -8.13 -6.94 6.52
N ARG A 70 -7.10 -6.44 7.22
CA ARG A 70 -6.03 -5.63 6.63
C ARG A 70 -5.12 -6.45 5.74
N GLU A 71 -4.82 -7.69 6.13
CA GLU A 71 -4.05 -8.63 5.32
C GLU A 71 -4.79 -8.95 4.02
N LYS A 72 -6.08 -9.32 4.10
CA LYS A 72 -6.90 -9.58 2.91
C LYS A 72 -7.03 -8.39 1.97
N GLN A 73 -7.05 -7.15 2.49
CA GLN A 73 -7.03 -5.94 1.65
C GLN A 73 -5.69 -5.76 0.94
N LYS A 74 -4.58 -6.00 1.62
CA LYS A 74 -3.24 -5.92 1.04
C LYS A 74 -3.04 -6.96 -0.06
N ASP A 75 -3.47 -8.20 0.18
CA ASP A 75 -3.34 -9.29 -0.79
C ASP A 75 -4.11 -8.99 -2.09
N VAL A 76 -5.33 -8.48 -1.97
CA VAL A 76 -6.15 -8.12 -3.14
C VAL A 76 -5.53 -6.97 -3.94
N VAL A 77 -4.88 -6.01 -3.26
CA VAL A 77 -4.15 -4.92 -3.93
C VAL A 77 -2.86 -5.44 -4.58
N ALA A 78 -2.12 -6.31 -3.92
CA ALA A 78 -0.89 -6.91 -4.46
C ALA A 78 -1.17 -7.79 -5.69
N ASP A 79 -2.19 -8.67 -5.62
CA ASP A 79 -2.64 -9.47 -6.77
C ASP A 79 -3.06 -8.59 -7.95
N ARG A 80 -3.64 -7.42 -7.66
CA ARG A 80 -4.00 -6.43 -8.68
C ARG A 80 -2.78 -5.77 -9.29
N GLU A 81 -1.81 -5.35 -8.47
CA GLU A 81 -0.55 -4.77 -8.97
C GLU A 81 0.21 -5.77 -9.85
N VAL A 82 0.23 -7.05 -9.46
CA VAL A 82 0.84 -8.13 -10.26
C VAL A 82 0.11 -8.36 -11.57
N THR A 83 -1.23 -8.41 -11.57
CA THR A 83 -2.01 -8.59 -12.81
C THR A 83 -1.94 -7.39 -13.75
N VAL A 84 -1.89 -6.16 -13.19
CA VAL A 84 -1.67 -4.94 -13.98
C VAL A 84 -0.26 -4.89 -14.55
N ALA A 85 0.77 -5.28 -13.78
CA ALA A 85 2.15 -5.34 -14.24
C ALA A 85 2.38 -6.41 -15.32
N ARG A 86 1.64 -7.53 -15.27
CA ARG A 86 1.71 -8.61 -16.27
C ARG A 86 0.97 -8.27 -17.58
N GLY A 87 0.25 -7.15 -17.63
CA GLY A 87 -0.43 -6.68 -18.84
C GLY A 87 -1.57 -7.61 -19.31
N GLU A 88 -2.09 -8.46 -18.42
CA GLU A 88 -3.19 -9.35 -18.73
C GLU A 88 -4.51 -8.60 -18.60
N ASP A 89 -4.87 -7.88 -19.65
CA ASP A 89 -6.24 -7.41 -19.82
C ASP A 89 -7.18 -8.62 -19.78
N SER A 90 -8.14 -8.59 -18.86
CA SER A 90 -9.22 -9.57 -18.65
C SER A 90 -10.21 -9.67 -19.84
N SER A 91 -9.79 -9.25 -21.04
CA SER A 91 -10.52 -9.44 -22.29
C SER A 91 -10.30 -10.82 -22.93
N ALA A 92 -9.31 -11.60 -22.47
CA ALA A 92 -8.98 -12.91 -23.07
C ALA A 92 -9.69 -14.12 -22.43
N LEU A 93 -10.41 -13.97 -21.31
CA LEU A 93 -11.04 -15.10 -20.59
C LEU A 93 -12.56 -15.20 -20.77
N LYS A 94 -13.16 -14.46 -21.71
CA LYS A 94 -14.57 -14.57 -22.10
C LYS A 94 -14.74 -14.81 -23.61
N SER A 95 -14.06 -15.81 -24.16
CA SER A 95 -14.34 -16.27 -25.52
C SER A 95 -14.06 -17.75 -25.70
N ASP A 96 -14.76 -18.60 -24.93
CA ASP A 96 -14.87 -20.02 -25.28
C ASP A 96 -16.34 -20.44 -25.22
N ALA A 97 -17.09 -20.05 -26.26
CA ALA A 97 -18.30 -20.75 -26.69
C ALA A 97 -18.70 -20.28 -28.11
N LYS A 98 -18.54 -21.22 -29.07
CA LYS A 98 -19.35 -21.39 -30.31
C LYS A 98 -18.79 -20.85 -31.64
N ARG A 99 -18.04 -21.76 -32.29
CA ARG A 99 -18.12 -22.20 -33.71
C ARG A 99 -17.52 -21.35 -34.86
N PRO A 100 -17.14 -22.03 -35.97
CA PRO A 100 -16.00 -21.64 -36.80
C PRO A 100 -16.38 -21.07 -38.17
N GLY A 101 -15.42 -20.40 -38.80
CA GLY A 101 -15.36 -20.21 -40.25
C GLY A 101 -15.40 -18.75 -40.71
N SER A 102 -14.25 -18.23 -41.14
CA SER A 102 -14.06 -17.70 -42.50
C SER A 102 -12.67 -17.07 -42.65
N SER A 103 -11.89 -17.65 -43.57
CA SER A 103 -10.94 -17.02 -44.49
C SER A 103 -10.46 -15.58 -44.26
N GLY A 104 -9.13 -15.45 -44.18
CA GLY A 104 -8.35 -14.56 -45.04
C GLY A 104 -8.41 -13.06 -44.75
N GLN A 105 -7.30 -12.49 -44.25
CA GLN A 105 -6.46 -11.56 -45.01
C GLN A 105 -5.32 -11.04 -44.13
N GLU A 106 -4.12 -11.40 -44.53
CA GLU A 106 -2.85 -10.91 -44.02
C GLU A 106 -2.76 -9.40 -44.33
N LYS A 107 -2.79 -8.55 -43.30
CA LYS A 107 -2.46 -7.13 -43.43
C LYS A 107 -1.13 -6.88 -42.74
N VAL A 108 -0.11 -6.74 -43.58
CA VAL A 108 1.24 -6.29 -43.25
C VAL A 108 1.14 -4.91 -42.57
N ALA A 109 1.32 -4.89 -41.25
CA ALA A 109 1.56 -3.66 -40.52
C ALA A 109 3.01 -3.26 -40.74
N GLN A 110 3.24 -2.25 -41.58
CA GLN A 110 4.54 -1.59 -41.71
C GLN A 110 4.92 -0.93 -40.38
N LYS A 111 5.67 -1.65 -39.54
CA LYS A 111 6.45 -1.06 -38.46
C LYS A 111 7.54 -0.21 -39.12
N ARG A 112 7.41 1.10 -39.03
CA ARG A 112 8.53 2.02 -39.26
C ARG A 112 9.54 1.80 -38.13
N VAL A 113 10.51 0.92 -38.38
CA VAL A 113 11.70 0.78 -37.54
C VAL A 113 12.58 1.98 -37.85
N LEU A 114 12.85 2.78 -36.81
CA LEU A 114 13.78 3.90 -36.89
C LEU A 114 15.18 3.35 -37.21
N SER A 115 15.79 3.87 -38.27
CA SER A 115 17.13 3.51 -38.73
C SER A 115 18.19 4.10 -37.79
N PHE A 116 18.47 3.41 -36.69
CA PHE A 116 19.69 3.55 -35.89
C PHE A 116 20.05 2.16 -35.35
N ALA A 117 20.47 1.28 -36.25
CA ALA A 117 21.20 0.06 -35.92
C ALA A 117 22.53 0.17 -36.66
N PHE A 118 23.46 0.90 -36.05
CA PHE A 118 24.87 0.70 -36.31
C PHE A 118 25.25 -0.53 -35.50
N GLU A 119 25.47 -1.62 -36.24
CA GLU A 119 26.39 -2.71 -35.97
C GLU A 119 27.42 -2.36 -34.88
N ASP A 120 27.22 -2.91 -33.68
CA ASP A 120 28.32 -3.47 -32.90
C ASP A 120 27.78 -4.59 -32.01
N GLU A 121 28.37 -5.75 -32.26
CA GLU A 121 28.23 -7.04 -31.62
C GLU A 121 29.21 -7.03 -30.44
N GLU A 122 28.75 -7.17 -29.19
CA GLU A 122 29.47 -7.84 -28.08
C GLU A 122 28.85 -7.56 -26.68
N GLU A 123 28.89 -8.62 -25.87
CA GLU A 123 28.85 -8.66 -24.40
C GLU A 123 27.58 -8.27 -23.62
N GLU A 124 26.88 -9.34 -23.23
CA GLU A 124 26.01 -9.42 -22.07
C GLU A 124 26.85 -9.29 -20.77
N GLU A 125 27.27 -8.07 -20.43
CA GLU A 125 27.71 -7.72 -19.08
C GLU A 125 26.59 -7.02 -18.31
N GLU A 126 26.35 -7.47 -17.07
CA GLU A 126 25.49 -6.82 -16.08
C GLU A 126 25.89 -5.35 -15.86
N GLN A 127 25.25 -4.43 -16.57
CA GLN A 127 25.48 -3.01 -16.35
C GLN A 127 24.80 -2.53 -15.05
N PRO A 128 25.54 -1.89 -14.12
CA PRO A 128 24.95 -1.27 -12.95
C PRO A 128 24.02 -0.13 -13.40
N VAL A 129 22.84 -0.04 -12.79
CA VAL A 129 21.87 1.03 -13.05
C VAL A 129 22.46 2.37 -12.58
N ILE A 130 23.20 3.04 -13.45
CA ILE A 130 23.74 4.39 -13.20
C ILE A 130 22.54 5.34 -13.15
N THR A 131 22.15 5.79 -11.96
CA THR A 131 21.17 6.87 -11.82
C THR A 131 21.76 8.11 -12.46
N LYS A 132 21.14 8.58 -13.55
CA LYS A 132 21.54 9.79 -14.25
C LYS A 132 21.37 10.95 -13.27
N LYS A 133 22.49 11.46 -12.72
CA LYS A 133 22.49 12.70 -11.94
C LYS A 133 21.81 13.77 -12.79
N ARG A 134 20.90 14.54 -12.18
CA ARG A 134 20.11 15.58 -12.86
C ARG A 134 21.03 16.72 -13.33
N VAL A 135 21.69 16.55 -14.47
CA VAL A 135 22.51 17.58 -15.10
C VAL A 135 21.56 18.52 -15.86
N GLY A 136 21.42 19.77 -15.40
CA GLY A 136 20.64 20.81 -16.08
C GLY A 136 19.41 21.35 -15.34
N MET A 137 19.11 20.89 -14.12
CA MET A 137 18.09 21.52 -13.28
C MET A 137 18.72 22.62 -12.42
N ASP A 138 18.13 23.82 -12.44
CA ASP A 138 18.54 24.94 -11.58
C ASP A 138 18.39 24.54 -10.09
N PRO A 139 19.47 24.60 -9.27
CA PRO A 139 19.44 24.18 -7.87
C PRO A 139 18.56 25.06 -6.96
N THR A 140 18.10 26.21 -7.45
CA THR A 140 17.25 27.12 -6.67
C THR A 140 15.75 26.83 -6.78
N ILE A 141 15.34 25.98 -7.74
CA ILE A 141 13.94 25.59 -7.92
C ILE A 141 13.63 24.42 -6.99
N ASP A 142 12.67 24.62 -6.08
CA ASP A 142 12.22 23.58 -5.17
C ASP A 142 11.56 22.42 -5.95
N THR A 143 12.21 21.26 -5.95
CA THR A 143 11.69 20.03 -6.56
C THR A 143 11.22 19.03 -5.49
N SER A 144 10.91 19.51 -4.28
CA SER A 144 10.36 18.73 -3.16
C SER A 144 9.06 18.01 -3.52
N PHE A 145 8.25 18.61 -4.40
CA PHE A 145 6.95 18.11 -4.83
C PHE A 145 7.00 16.99 -5.88
N LEU A 146 8.13 16.80 -6.56
CA LEU A 146 8.27 15.68 -7.49
C LEU A 146 8.55 14.39 -6.71
N PRO A 147 7.90 13.27 -7.05
CA PRO A 147 8.26 11.94 -6.57
C PRO A 147 9.74 11.67 -6.86
N ASP A 148 10.51 11.43 -5.80
CA ASP A 148 11.95 11.28 -5.85
C ASP A 148 12.33 10.05 -5.03
N LYS A 149 12.62 8.95 -5.75
CA LYS A 149 12.89 7.64 -5.16
C LYS A 149 14.10 7.67 -4.20
N GLU A 150 15.12 8.46 -4.51
CA GLU A 150 16.30 8.58 -3.64
C GLU A 150 15.96 9.34 -2.35
N ARG A 151 15.17 10.41 -2.46
CA ARG A 151 14.70 11.18 -1.30
C ARG A 151 13.78 10.36 -0.40
N GLU A 152 12.83 9.64 -0.99
CA GLU A 152 11.92 8.76 -0.26
C GLU A 152 12.68 7.62 0.44
N ALA A 153 13.70 7.04 -0.20
CA ALA A 153 14.56 6.03 0.40
C ALA A 153 15.37 6.59 1.59
N GLU A 154 15.93 7.80 1.47
CA GLU A 154 16.65 8.45 2.58
C GLU A 154 15.70 8.81 3.73
N ILE A 155 14.48 9.28 3.45
CA ILE A 155 13.45 9.52 4.46
C ILE A 155 13.05 8.21 5.14
N ALA A 156 12.90 7.12 4.39
CA ALA A 156 12.60 5.80 4.94
C ALA A 156 13.73 5.31 5.84
N ARG A 157 15.00 5.45 5.44
CA ARG A 157 16.15 5.10 6.27
C ARG A 157 16.18 5.90 7.57
N ARG A 158 15.96 7.21 7.51
CA ARG A 158 15.88 8.06 8.71
C ARG A 158 14.71 7.69 9.62
N LYS A 159 13.57 7.30 9.06
CA LYS A 159 12.42 6.79 9.84
C LYS A 159 12.76 5.49 10.54
N GLU A 160 13.48 4.59 9.87
CA GLU A 160 13.92 3.32 10.46
C GLU A 160 14.92 3.55 11.59
N GLU A 161 15.91 4.43 11.38
CA GLU A 161 16.88 4.87 12.39
C GLU A 161 16.16 5.44 13.62
N LEU A 162 15.26 6.41 13.43
CA LEU A 162 14.46 7.00 14.51
C LEU A 162 13.56 5.96 15.21
N ALA A 163 12.99 5.00 14.47
CA ALA A 163 12.19 3.93 15.05
C ALA A 163 13.05 2.96 15.87
N ALA A 164 14.28 2.71 15.46
CA ALA A 164 15.24 1.91 16.21
C ALA A 164 15.70 2.63 17.48
N GLU A 165 16.03 3.92 17.39
CA GLU A 165 16.36 4.78 18.54
C GLU A 165 15.20 4.84 19.53
N TRP A 166 13.97 5.05 19.04
CA TRP A 166 12.78 5.05 19.87
C TRP A 166 12.58 3.72 20.60
N ARG A 167 12.73 2.58 19.89
CA ARG A 167 12.67 1.25 20.51
C ARG A 167 13.76 1.06 21.55
N ALA A 168 15.00 1.43 21.25
CA ALA A 168 16.11 1.34 22.19
C ALA A 168 15.88 2.22 23.42
N GLN A 169 15.32 3.42 23.26
CA GLN A 169 14.97 4.30 24.37
C GLN A 169 13.84 3.72 25.22
N GLN A 170 12.81 3.14 24.59
CA GLN A 170 11.73 2.43 25.29
C GLN A 170 12.26 1.23 26.07
N GLU A 171 13.14 0.43 25.47
CA GLU A 171 13.78 -0.71 26.13
C GLU A 171 14.66 -0.27 27.29
N ARG A 172 15.37 0.84 27.15
CA ARG A 172 16.19 1.43 28.22
C ARG A 172 15.33 1.87 29.40
N GLU A 173 14.27 2.63 29.16
CA GLU A 173 13.35 3.10 30.19
C GLU A 173 12.63 1.94 30.89
N LYS A 174 12.24 0.90 30.14
CA LYS A 174 11.66 -0.34 30.70
C LYS A 174 12.69 -1.17 31.48
N ASN A 175 13.96 -1.13 31.11
CA ASN A 175 15.01 -1.86 31.82
C ASN A 175 15.60 -1.10 33.02
N GLU A 176 15.13 0.11 33.30
CA GLU A 176 15.54 0.85 34.50
C GLU A 176 15.26 0.01 35.76
N GLU A 177 16.30 -0.14 36.58
CA GLU A 177 16.25 -0.86 37.84
C GLU A 177 15.67 0.06 38.93
N ILE A 178 14.55 -0.36 39.50
CA ILE A 178 13.90 0.29 40.64
C ILE A 178 14.11 -0.56 41.88
N THR A 179 14.34 0.11 43.01
CA THR A 179 14.21 -0.54 44.32
C THR A 179 12.77 -0.42 44.80
N VAL A 180 12.06 -1.54 44.84
CA VAL A 180 10.67 -1.63 45.32
C VAL A 180 10.69 -2.06 46.78
N ALA A 181 10.17 -1.20 47.65
CA ALA A 181 9.88 -1.54 49.03
C ALA A 181 8.52 -2.25 49.07
N PHE A 182 8.50 -3.49 49.55
CA PHE A 182 7.28 -4.29 49.66
C PHE A 182 7.12 -4.82 51.09
N ALA A 183 5.88 -5.15 51.45
CA ALA A 183 5.59 -5.80 52.72
C ALA A 183 4.91 -7.15 52.45
N TYR A 184 5.41 -8.20 53.08
CA TYR A 184 4.71 -9.48 53.17
C TYR A 184 3.73 -9.43 54.34
N TRP A 185 2.54 -9.99 54.13
CA TRP A 185 1.46 -10.00 55.11
C TRP A 185 0.97 -11.42 55.36
N ASP A 186 1.16 -11.89 56.59
CA ASP A 186 0.69 -13.17 57.13
C ASP A 186 -0.20 -12.97 58.38
N GLY A 187 -0.62 -11.71 58.63
CA GLY A 187 -1.19 -11.24 59.89
C GLY A 187 -0.27 -10.23 60.60
N SER A 188 1.01 -10.21 60.24
CA SER A 188 1.99 -9.18 60.59
C SER A 188 2.62 -8.59 59.32
N SER A 189 3.08 -7.34 59.39
CA SER A 189 3.70 -6.67 58.23
C SER A 189 5.22 -6.83 58.23
N HIS A 190 5.75 -7.60 57.30
CA HIS A 190 7.19 -7.82 57.10
C HIS A 190 7.73 -7.00 55.94
N ARG A 191 8.40 -5.88 56.22
CA ARG A 191 8.94 -4.98 55.20
C ARG A 191 10.29 -5.47 54.66
N LYS A 192 10.43 -5.48 53.34
CA LYS A 192 11.64 -5.86 52.60
C LYS A 192 11.81 -4.92 51.40
N ASN A 193 13.04 -4.85 50.90
CA ASN A 193 13.37 -4.13 49.68
C ASN A 193 13.88 -5.12 48.65
N LEU A 194 13.40 -5.00 47.41
CA LEU A 194 13.87 -5.80 46.28
C LEU A 194 14.23 -4.86 45.13
N LYS A 195 15.33 -5.15 44.44
CA LYS A 195 15.70 -4.44 43.22
C LYS A 195 15.17 -5.20 42.01
N VAL A 196 14.34 -4.55 41.21
CA VAL A 196 13.70 -5.13 40.02
C VAL A 196 13.70 -4.15 38.87
N LYS A 197 13.75 -4.65 37.64
CA LYS A 197 13.56 -3.81 36.43
C LYS A 197 12.08 -3.54 36.20
N LYS A 198 11.74 -2.37 35.64
CA LYS A 198 10.33 -1.97 35.35
C LYS A 198 9.62 -2.93 34.39
N GLY A 199 10.33 -3.55 33.45
CA GLY A 199 9.74 -4.44 32.46
C GLY A 199 9.41 -5.86 32.95
N ASN A 200 9.60 -6.16 34.24
CA ASN A 200 9.32 -7.49 34.78
C ASN A 200 7.85 -7.63 35.14
N THR A 201 7.30 -8.82 34.88
CA THR A 201 5.95 -9.16 35.32
C THR A 201 5.86 -9.19 36.84
N ILE A 202 4.66 -8.96 37.37
CA ILE A 202 4.37 -9.10 38.79
C ILE A 202 4.61 -10.54 39.26
N SER A 203 4.33 -11.54 38.42
CA SER A 203 4.64 -12.94 38.74
C SER A 203 6.15 -13.16 39.01
N GLN A 204 7.02 -12.55 38.19
CA GLN A 204 8.47 -12.62 38.38
C GLN A 204 8.89 -11.89 39.67
N PHE A 205 8.31 -10.73 39.94
CA PHE A 205 8.52 -9.99 41.19
C PHE A 205 8.14 -10.83 42.41
N LEU A 206 6.97 -11.47 42.40
CA LEU A 206 6.51 -12.35 43.48
C LEU A 206 7.43 -13.56 43.66
N GLY A 207 7.94 -14.15 42.57
CA GLY A 207 8.94 -15.23 42.63
C GLY A 207 10.21 -14.81 43.37
N TRP A 208 10.78 -13.66 43.04
CA TRP A 208 11.95 -13.12 43.73
C TRP A 208 11.65 -12.73 45.18
N ALA A 209 10.47 -12.17 45.45
CA ALA A 209 10.03 -11.86 46.80
C ALA A 209 9.95 -13.13 47.66
N ILE A 210 9.39 -14.22 47.11
CA ILE A 210 9.35 -15.54 47.76
C ILE A 210 10.76 -16.03 48.06
N GLU A 211 11.73 -15.92 47.14
CA GLU A 211 13.12 -16.36 47.38
C GLU A 211 13.78 -15.62 48.56
N VAL A 212 13.53 -14.32 48.69
CA VAL A 212 14.02 -13.52 49.82
C VAL A 212 13.35 -13.98 51.12
N LEU A 213 12.04 -14.22 51.10
CA LEU A 213 11.26 -14.59 52.28
C LEU A 213 11.46 -16.06 52.71
N LYS A 214 11.77 -16.97 51.78
CA LYS A 214 12.05 -18.40 52.05
C LYS A 214 13.18 -18.63 53.05
N LYS A 215 14.05 -17.63 53.27
CA LYS A 215 15.12 -17.66 54.29
C LYS A 215 14.58 -17.50 55.71
N GLU A 216 13.50 -16.74 55.87
CA GLU A 216 12.92 -16.39 57.17
C GLU A 216 11.65 -17.20 57.46
N PHE A 217 10.88 -17.54 56.43
CA PHE A 217 9.61 -18.23 56.54
C PHE A 217 9.66 -19.56 55.77
N THR A 218 9.63 -20.67 56.50
CA THR A 218 9.63 -22.02 55.91
C THR A 218 8.31 -22.34 55.19
N GLU A 219 7.22 -21.68 55.56
CA GLU A 219 5.89 -21.85 54.95
C GLU A 219 5.86 -21.40 53.48
N LEU A 220 6.66 -20.40 53.12
CA LEU A 220 6.75 -19.92 51.73
C LEU A 220 7.61 -20.84 50.85
N LYS A 221 8.24 -21.88 51.41
CA LYS A 221 9.07 -22.81 50.62
C LYS A 221 8.27 -23.58 49.59
N THR A 222 7.04 -23.94 49.93
CA THR A 222 6.11 -24.70 49.06
C THR A 222 5.18 -23.81 48.27
N SER A 223 5.19 -22.49 48.49
CA SER A 223 4.27 -21.56 47.83
C SER A 223 4.76 -21.20 46.42
N VAL A 224 3.78 -21.04 45.51
CA VAL A 224 3.96 -20.64 44.12
C VAL A 224 3.57 -19.16 43.99
N PRO A 225 4.19 -18.37 43.09
CA PRO A 225 3.80 -16.98 42.85
C PRO A 225 2.30 -16.79 42.57
N GLU A 226 1.66 -17.78 41.94
CA GLU A 226 0.22 -17.80 41.63
C GLU A 226 -0.68 -17.82 42.87
N ASN A 227 -0.19 -18.31 44.01
CA ASN A 227 -0.96 -18.38 45.26
C ASN A 227 -0.89 -17.10 46.09
N LEU A 228 -0.04 -16.15 45.68
CA LEU A 228 0.09 -14.84 46.33
C LEU A 228 -0.74 -13.81 45.55
N MET A 229 -1.09 -12.71 46.19
CA MET A 229 -1.71 -11.58 45.51
C MET A 229 -0.81 -10.35 45.69
N PHE A 230 -0.63 -9.59 44.63
CA PHE A 230 0.03 -8.30 44.70
C PHE A 230 -1.01 -7.20 44.96
N VAL A 231 -0.86 -6.51 46.09
CA VAL A 231 -1.72 -5.41 46.48
C VAL A 231 -0.88 -4.14 46.53
N LYS A 232 -1.24 -3.15 45.72
CA LYS A 232 -0.65 -1.82 45.75
C LYS A 232 -1.72 -0.84 46.23
N GLU A 233 -1.51 -0.29 47.43
CA GLU A 233 -2.51 0.56 48.09
C GLU A 233 -3.83 -0.21 48.20
N ASP A 234 -4.85 0.18 47.44
CA ASP A 234 -6.17 -0.46 47.42
C ASP A 234 -6.44 -1.29 46.15
N LEU A 235 -5.44 -1.43 45.26
CA LEU A 235 -5.55 -2.11 43.97
C LEU A 235 -4.85 -3.47 43.98
N ILE A 236 -5.60 -4.53 43.68
CA ILE A 236 -5.05 -5.85 43.40
C ILE A 236 -4.63 -5.87 41.92
N ILE A 237 -3.35 -6.09 41.66
CA ILE A 237 -2.84 -6.13 40.28
C ILE A 237 -2.61 -7.59 39.87
N PRO A 238 -3.20 -8.04 38.75
CA PRO A 238 -3.00 -9.39 38.24
C PRO A 238 -1.54 -9.70 37.86
N HIS A 239 -1.18 -10.98 37.92
CA HIS A 239 0.22 -11.44 37.81
C HIS A 239 0.85 -11.26 36.43
N PHE A 240 0.02 -11.12 35.39
CA PHE A 240 0.46 -10.98 34.00
C PHE A 240 0.83 -9.54 33.63
N TYR A 241 0.52 -8.55 34.47
CA TYR A 241 0.92 -7.16 34.20
C TYR A 241 2.42 -6.97 34.41
N THR A 242 3.00 -6.14 33.54
CA THR A 242 4.37 -5.60 33.59
C THR A 242 4.33 -4.12 33.90
#